data_AF-A0A3D1S3Q4-F1
#
_entry.id   AF-A0A3D1S3Q4-F1
#
_cell.length_a   1.000
_cell.length_b   1.000
_cell.length_c   1.000
_cell.angle_alpha   90.00
_cell.angle_beta   90.00
_cell.angle_gamma   90.00
#
_symmetry.space_group_name_H-M   'P 1'
#
loop_
_entity.id
_entity.type
_entity.pdbx_description
1 polymer ?
#
loop_
_entity_poly.entity_id
_entity_poly.type
_entity_poly.pdbx_seq_one_letter_code
_entity_poly.pdbx_strand_id
1 'polypeptide(L)' 'MRMSNAYKLNGSAMPQKSPCNTTIISDLQIPCGLDGEKYYIDLLDIATVSQKNLKTVKFSNITQKREDIKYGLDLLIDGF' A
#
# COMPACT_ATOMS: atom_id res chain seq x y z
N MET A 1 31.74 11.49 -10.90
CA MET A 1 32.71 10.36 -10.98
C MET A 1 31.89 9.08 -10.79
N ARG A 2 31.86 8.17 -11.80
CA ARG A 2 31.50 6.72 -11.80
C ARG A 2 30.27 6.24 -10.97
N MET A 3 29.48 5.24 -11.36
CA MET A 3 29.19 4.49 -12.58
C MET A 3 28.12 3.45 -12.17
N SER A 4 27.16 3.17 -13.07
CA SER A 4 26.55 1.84 -13.32
C SER A 4 25.34 1.33 -12.50
N ASN A 5 24.35 0.92 -13.30
CA ASN A 5 23.05 0.28 -13.03
C ASN A 5 23.14 -1.18 -12.52
N ALA A 6 22.07 -1.67 -11.90
CA ALA A 6 21.29 -2.84 -12.36
C ALA A 6 20.09 -3.13 -11.42
N TYR A 7 18.87 -3.17 -11.96
CA TYR A 7 17.69 -3.70 -11.27
C TYR A 7 17.23 -4.98 -11.95
N LYS A 8 17.00 -6.03 -11.16
CA LYS A 8 16.42 -7.29 -11.63
C LYS A 8 14.96 -7.35 -11.19
N LEU A 9 14.06 -6.99 -12.09
CA LEU A 9 12.61 -7.17 -11.94
C LEU A 9 12.24 -8.50 -12.57
N ASN A 10 12.07 -9.53 -11.75
CA ASN A 10 11.44 -10.76 -12.23
C ASN A 10 9.94 -10.50 -12.39
N GLY A 11 9.47 -10.55 -13.64
CA GLY A 11 8.19 -11.15 -14.00
C GLY A 11 6.90 -10.39 -13.69
N SER A 12 6.31 -9.86 -14.76
CA SER A 12 4.86 -9.83 -15.02
C SER A 12 4.00 -8.69 -14.42
N ALA A 13 3.94 -7.62 -15.22
CA ALA A 13 2.74 -6.87 -15.62
C ALA A 13 1.80 -6.32 -14.53
N MET A 14 2.23 -5.25 -13.87
CA MET A 14 1.40 -4.07 -13.59
C MET A 14 2.29 -2.83 -13.70
N PRO A 15 1.78 -1.64 -14.08
CA PRO A 15 2.57 -0.42 -14.06
C PRO A 15 2.92 -0.10 -12.61
N GLN A 16 4.08 -0.57 -12.15
CA GLN A 16 4.69 -0.13 -10.91
C GLN A 16 5.06 1.34 -11.10
N LYS A 17 4.19 2.23 -10.63
CA LYS A 17 4.49 3.64 -10.45
C LYS A 17 5.81 3.69 -9.70
N SER A 18 6.80 4.36 -10.29
CA SER A 18 8.17 4.48 -9.77
C SER A 18 8.19 4.75 -8.26
N PRO A 19 9.19 4.26 -7.50
CA PRO A 19 9.40 4.73 -6.14
C PRO A 19 9.77 6.21 -6.25
N CYS A 20 8.76 7.06 -6.09
CA CYS A 20 8.98 8.41 -5.63
C CYS A 20 9.81 8.31 -4.35
N ASN A 21 10.70 9.28 -4.07
CA ASN A 21 11.25 9.47 -2.73
C ASN A 21 10.13 9.90 -1.78
N THR A 22 9.13 9.03 -1.59
CA THR A 22 7.95 9.26 -0.79
C THR A 22 8.35 8.97 0.64
N THR A 23 8.54 10.03 1.42
CA THR A 23 8.55 9.97 2.86
C THR A 23 7.32 9.18 3.32
N ILE A 24 7.55 8.01 3.92
CA ILE A 24 6.48 7.20 4.47
C ILE A 24 5.94 7.91 5.70
N ILE A 25 4.65 8.23 5.70
CA ILE A 25 3.98 8.74 6.90
C ILE A 25 3.53 7.53 7.70
N SER A 26 4.23 7.26 8.79
CA SER A 26 4.23 5.97 9.50
C SER A 26 2.85 5.52 10.03
N ASP A 27 1.89 6.45 10.12
CA ASP A 27 0.52 6.19 10.58
C ASP A 27 -0.53 6.18 9.45
N LEU A 28 -0.17 6.67 8.26
CA LEU A 28 -1.09 6.81 7.12
C LEU A 28 -0.75 5.86 5.96
N GLN A 29 0.45 5.29 5.97
CA GLN A 29 0.90 4.28 5.03
C GLN A 29 1.27 3.01 5.79
N ILE A 30 0.29 2.12 5.97
CA ILE A 30 0.41 0.99 6.89
C ILE A 30 1.04 -0.20 6.15
N PRO A 31 2.20 -0.72 6.58
CA PRO A 31 2.82 -1.87 5.96
C PRO A 31 1.99 -3.13 6.18
N CYS A 32 1.77 -3.90 5.12
CA CYS A 32 1.08 -5.18 5.17
C CYS A 32 1.76 -6.24 4.27
N GLY A 33 1.65 -7.51 4.68
CA GLY A 33 2.12 -8.63 3.89
C GLY A 33 0.95 -9.34 3.23
N LEU A 34 1.00 -9.52 1.91
CA LEU A 34 0.02 -10.29 1.15
C LEU A 34 0.76 -11.30 0.28
N ASP A 35 0.45 -12.59 0.42
CA ASP A 35 1.03 -13.69 -0.36
C ASP A 35 2.58 -13.71 -0.40
N GLY A 36 3.21 -13.30 0.70
CA GLY A 36 4.69 -13.26 0.83
C GLY A 36 5.33 -11.98 0.30
N GLU A 37 4.55 -11.11 -0.33
CA GLU A 37 4.99 -9.80 -0.83
C GLU A 37 4.65 -8.68 0.15
N LYS A 38 5.46 -7.62 0.16
CA LYS A 38 5.28 -6.45 1.03
C LYS A 38 4.53 -5.35 0.29
N TYR A 39 3.44 -4.89 0.87
CA TYR A 39 2.59 -3.81 0.38
C TYR A 39 2.40 -2.75 1.47
N TYR A 40 1.77 -1.65 1.07
CA TYR A 40 1.30 -0.61 1.99
C TYR A 40 -0.17 -0.34 1.70
N ILE A 41 -0.94 -0.12 2.77
CA ILE A 41 -2.28 0.44 2.69
C ILE A 41 -2.11 1.95 2.75
N ASP A 42 -2.40 2.65 1.65
CA ASP A 42 -2.31 4.10 1.58
C ASP A 42 -3.64 4.73 1.98
N LEU A 43 -3.71 5.25 3.20
CA LEU A 43 -4.92 5.88 3.72
C LEU A 43 -5.15 7.28 3.13
N LEU A 44 -4.16 7.87 2.45
CA LEU A 44 -4.32 9.15 1.76
C LEU A 44 -5.01 9.02 0.39
N ASP A 45 -5.03 7.82 -0.20
CA ASP A 45 -5.62 7.52 -1.50
C ASP A 45 -6.91 6.70 -1.37
N ILE A 46 -7.74 7.03 -0.37
CA ILE A 46 -9.04 6.38 -0.17
C ILE A 46 -10.06 7.01 -1.11
N ALA A 47 -10.74 6.17 -1.88
CA ALA A 47 -11.81 6.58 -2.79
C ALA A 47 -12.97 5.59 -2.79
N THR A 48 -14.17 6.10 -3.09
CA THR A 48 -15.33 5.24 -3.36
C THR A 48 -15.18 4.61 -4.74
N VAL A 49 -15.35 3.28 -4.84
CA VAL A 49 -15.26 2.53 -6.10
C VAL A 49 -16.54 1.74 -6.37
N SER A 50 -16.86 1.55 -7.66
CA SER A 50 -17.99 0.72 -8.07
C SER A 50 -17.72 -0.75 -7.76
N GLN A 51 -18.69 -1.42 -7.12
CA GLN A 51 -18.59 -2.86 -6.82
C GLN A 51 -18.37 -3.73 -8.07
N LYS A 52 -18.88 -3.32 -9.23
CA LYS A 52 -18.71 -4.04 -10.50
C LYS A 52 -17.24 -4.16 -10.93
N ASN A 53 -16.38 -3.26 -10.45
CA ASN A 53 -14.96 -3.21 -10.78
C ASN A 53 -14.08 -3.92 -9.73
N LEU A 54 -14.68 -4.43 -8.65
CA LEU A 54 -13.95 -5.13 -7.59
C LEU A 54 -13.77 -6.60 -7.95
N LYS A 55 -12.51 -7.04 -8.01
CA LYS A 55 -12.18 -8.46 -8.05
C LYS A 55 -12.27 -9.01 -6.62
N THR A 56 -13.06 -10.05 -6.42
CA THR A 56 -13.08 -10.73 -5.12
C THR A 56 -11.80 -11.51 -4.97
N VAL A 57 -10.98 -11.15 -3.99
CA VAL A 57 -9.77 -11.89 -3.63
C VAL A 57 -9.85 -12.25 -2.16
N LYS A 58 -9.65 -13.53 -1.84
CA LYS A 58 -9.64 -14.01 -0.46
C LYS A 58 -8.25 -13.81 0.14
N PHE A 59 -7.98 -12.62 0.64
CA PHE A 59 -6.76 -12.38 1.42
C PHE A 59 -7.03 -12.69 2.89
N SER A 60 -6.38 -13.72 3.43
CA SER A 60 -6.62 -14.22 4.79
C SER A 60 -6.06 -13.32 5.90
N ASN A 61 -5.13 -12.41 5.58
CA ASN A 61 -4.30 -11.76 6.61
C ASN A 61 -4.54 -10.26 6.80
N ILE A 62 -5.31 -9.59 5.94
CA ILE A 62 -5.50 -8.14 6.06
C ILE A 62 -6.32 -7.74 7.29
N THR A 63 -7.14 -8.65 7.83
CA THR A 63 -7.94 -8.41 9.04
C THR A 63 -7.07 -8.14 10.26
N GLN A 64 -5.82 -8.60 10.28
CA GLN A 64 -4.86 -8.32 11.37
C GLN A 64 -4.46 -6.84 11.43
N LYS A 65 -4.67 -6.08 10.34
CA LYS A 65 -4.37 -4.64 10.25
C LYS A 65 -5.52 -3.73 10.63
N ARG A 66 -6.63 -4.28 11.12
CA ARG A 66 -7.85 -3.52 11.43
C ARG A 66 -7.60 -2.38 12.41
N GLU A 67 -6.84 -2.62 13.48
CA GLU A 67 -6.56 -1.60 14.51
C GLU A 67 -5.69 -0.47 13.95
N ASP A 68 -4.60 -0.83 13.25
CA ASP A 68 -3.73 0.14 12.55
C ASP A 68 -4.53 1.01 11.56
N ILE A 69 -5.39 0.38 10.73
CA ILE A 69 -6.22 1.09 9.74
C ILE A 69 -7.19 2.04 10.43
N LYS A 70 -7.85 1.58 11.50
CA LYS A 70 -8.79 2.42 12.25
C LYS A 70 -8.08 3.63 12.83
N TYR A 71 -6.96 3.42 13.50
CA TYR A 71 -6.18 4.51 14.08
C TYR A 71 -5.73 5.54 13.03
N GLY A 72 -5.22 5.08 11.88
CA GLY A 72 -4.83 5.98 10.80
C GLY A 72 -6.01 6.74 10.19
N LEU A 73 -7.20 6.13 10.12
CA LEU A 73 -8.44 6.82 9.69
C LEU A 73 -8.91 7.86 10.71
N ASP A 74 -8.87 7.53 12.00
CA ASP A 74 -9.22 8.46 13.08
C ASP A 74 -8.29 9.70 13.00
N LEU A 75 -6.98 9.49 12.81
CA LEU A 75 -6.02 10.58 12.59
C LEU A 75 -6.31 11.43 11.34
N LEU A 76 -6.75 10.82 10.23
CA LEU A 76 -7.07 11.54 9.00
C LEU A 76 -8.31 12.43 9.12
N ILE A 77 -9.31 11.95 9.86
CA ILE A 77 -10.61 12.61 9.97
C ILE A 77 -10.60 13.66 11.07
N ASP A 78 -10.15 13.26 12.26
CA ASP A 78 -10.28 14.08 13.45
C ASP A 78 -9.09 15.05 13.61
N GLY A 79 -7.94 14.72 13.03
CA GLY A 79 -6.68 15.37 13.37
C GLY A 79 -6.23 15.02 14.80
N PHE A 80 -5.00 15.40 15.15
CA PHE A 80 -4.43 15.17 16.49
C PHE A 80 -5.23 15.84 17.62
#